data_AF-A0A0H3GT54-F1
#
_entry.id   AF-A0A0H3GT54-F1
#
_cell.length_a   1.000
_cell.length_b   1.000
_cell.length_c   1.000
_cell.angle_alpha   90.00
_cell.angle_beta   90.00
_cell.angle_gamma   90.00
#
_symmetry.space_group_name_H-M   'P 1'
#
loop_
_entity.id
_entity.type
_entity.pdbx_description
1 polymer ?
#
loop_
_entity_poly.entity_id
_entity_poly.type
_entity_poly.pdbx_seq_one_letter_code
_entity_poly.pdbx_strand_id
1 'polypeptide(L)'
;MSYPTVVNGLDFRDLIFVADNDPVTDSFMVAKAFGKLPKNVIRDIERTIESCPPEFDTKLNFELCYKNNELQNGKPQKFYRLRKDGLMLLVMSYTKKEAMRIKIAYINAFNWMYAMLQVGRRQFEEERNAVMLEFLKEKDVASMSGRLLRRWGKEKKPQLLSRIEQLDKQGQLALPGFPGALTES
;
A
#
# COMPACT_ATOMS: atom_id res chain seq x y z
N MET A 1 15.84 -1.18 13.63
CA MET A 1 16.20 -0.03 14.49
C MET A 1 15.43 -0.16 15.79
N SER A 2 16.09 0.08 16.94
CA SER A 2 15.39 0.18 18.22
C SER A 2 14.87 1.61 18.39
N TYR A 3 13.59 1.77 18.74
CA TYR A 3 12.97 3.07 19.02
C TYR A 3 12.55 3.08 20.50
N PRO A 4 13.34 3.69 21.41
CA PRO A 4 12.95 3.80 22.80
C PRO A 4 11.72 4.71 22.94
N THR A 5 10.57 4.14 23.30
CA THR A 5 9.28 4.86 23.38
C THR A 5 8.67 4.87 24.78
N VAL A 6 9.26 4.18 25.76
CA VAL A 6 8.70 4.09 27.11
C VAL A 6 9.25 5.22 27.99
N VAL A 7 8.36 6.03 28.55
CA VAL A 7 8.70 7.07 29.53
C VAL A 7 7.70 7.00 30.68
N ASN A 8 8.19 6.92 31.91
CA ASN A 8 7.37 6.86 33.13
C ASN A 8 6.30 5.73 33.10
N GLY A 9 6.65 4.57 32.51
CA GLY A 9 5.74 3.43 32.37
C GLY A 9 4.68 3.55 31.26
N LEU A 10 4.64 4.68 30.54
CA LEU A 10 3.78 4.88 29.38
C LEU A 10 4.57 4.59 28.09
N ASP A 11 4.05 3.68 27.26
CA ASP A 11 4.58 3.47 25.92
C ASP A 11 3.94 4.43 24.92
N PHE A 12 4.77 5.23 24.27
CA PHE A 12 4.31 6.24 23.34
C PHE A 12 3.80 5.65 22.02
N ARG A 13 4.08 4.36 21.75
CA ARG A 13 3.47 3.64 20.63
C ARG A 13 1.95 3.57 20.75
N ASP A 14 1.43 3.49 21.98
CA ASP A 14 -0.01 3.44 22.26
C ASP A 14 -0.71 4.81 22.12
N LEU A 15 0.07 5.88 21.95
CA LEU A 15 -0.43 7.24 21.75
C LEU A 15 -0.51 7.63 20.27
N ILE A 16 0.04 6.80 19.39
CA ILE A 16 0.07 7.01 17.94
C ILE A 16 -0.87 6.01 17.26
N PHE A 17 -1.73 6.51 16.39
CA PHE A 17 -2.60 5.70 15.55
C PHE A 17 -2.50 6.14 14.10
N VAL A 18 -3.15 5.42 13.18
CA VAL A 18 -3.11 5.71 11.75
C VAL A 18 -4.45 6.34 11.34
N ALA A 19 -4.39 7.48 10.66
CA ALA A 19 -5.52 8.12 10.00
C ALA A 19 -5.10 8.50 8.58
N ASP A 20 -5.93 8.18 7.59
CA ASP A 20 -5.64 8.43 6.16
C ASP A 20 -4.23 7.96 5.72
N ASN A 21 -3.83 6.78 6.22
CA ASN A 21 -2.53 6.16 5.97
C ASN A 21 -1.32 6.94 6.54
N ASP A 22 -1.55 7.87 7.46
CA ASP A 22 -0.53 8.65 8.14
C ASP A 22 -0.58 8.45 9.66
N PRO A 23 0.58 8.35 10.34
CA PRO A 23 0.63 8.37 11.79
C PRO A 23 0.15 9.70 12.35
N VAL A 24 -0.70 9.64 13.36
CA VAL A 24 -1.24 10.79 14.08
C VAL A 24 -1.36 10.48 15.57
N THR A 25 -1.38 11.53 16.39
CA THR A 25 -1.85 11.50 17.79
C THR A 25 -3.07 12.40 17.90
N ASP A 26 -3.74 12.41 19.05
CA ASP A 26 -4.76 13.43 19.33
C ASP A 26 -4.40 14.30 20.55
N SER A 27 -5.16 15.38 20.72
CA SER A 27 -4.97 16.32 21.82
C SER A 27 -5.24 15.72 23.20
N PHE A 28 -6.02 14.63 23.32
CA PHE A 28 -6.21 13.92 24.59
C PHE A 28 -4.96 13.12 24.96
N MET A 29 -4.35 12.44 23.99
CA MET A 29 -3.09 11.71 24.17
C MET A 29 -1.96 12.66 24.54
N VAL A 30 -1.87 13.83 23.88
CA VAL A 30 -0.89 14.87 24.25
C VAL A 30 -1.14 15.39 25.67
N ALA A 31 -2.40 15.63 26.03
CA ALA A 31 -2.76 16.03 27.40
C ALA A 31 -2.32 15.00 28.44
N LYS A 32 -2.56 13.70 28.16
CA LYS A 32 -2.12 12.58 29.00
C LYS A 32 -0.59 12.53 29.12
N ALA A 33 0.13 12.61 28.01
CA ALA A 33 1.59 12.50 27.98
C ALA A 33 2.29 13.64 28.75
N PHE A 34 1.80 14.87 28.64
CA PHE A 34 2.40 16.04 29.31
C PHE A 34 1.77 16.39 30.67
N GLY A 35 0.81 15.60 31.15
CA GLY A 35 0.08 15.88 32.39
C GLY A 35 -0.64 17.23 32.36
N LYS A 36 -1.28 17.56 31.23
CA LYS A 36 -2.03 18.79 31.00
C LYS A 36 -3.52 18.50 30.97
N LEU A 37 -4.33 19.51 31.30
CA LEU A 37 -5.77 19.45 31.07
C LEU A 37 -6.07 19.51 29.56
N PRO A 38 -6.99 18.70 29.01
CA PRO A 38 -7.33 18.71 27.58
C PRO A 38 -7.65 20.11 27.05
N LYS A 39 -8.45 20.90 27.80
CA LYS A 39 -8.78 22.29 27.44
C LYS A 39 -7.56 23.20 27.26
N ASN A 40 -6.48 22.96 28.01
CA ASN A 40 -5.25 23.74 27.88
C ASN A 40 -4.49 23.35 26.61
N VAL A 41 -4.48 22.06 26.26
CA VAL A 41 -3.85 21.59 25.02
C VAL A 41 -4.60 22.12 23.80
N ILE A 42 -5.93 22.12 23.81
CA ILE A 42 -6.75 22.73 22.75
C ILE A 42 -6.39 24.21 22.55
N ARG A 43 -6.34 24.97 23.64
CA ARG A 43 -5.95 26.39 23.58
C ARG A 43 -4.53 26.60 23.06
N ASP A 44 -3.59 25.74 23.48
CA ASP A 44 -2.20 25.82 23.00
C ASP A 44 -2.13 25.50 21.49
N ILE A 45 -2.93 24.56 21.00
CA ILE A 45 -3.05 24.23 19.57
C ILE A 45 -3.61 25.42 18.79
N GLU A 46 -4.71 26.03 19.23
CA GLU A 46 -5.32 27.17 18.56
C GLU A 46 -4.35 28.36 18.46
N ARG A 47 -3.62 28.66 19.54
CA ARG A 47 -2.57 29.69 19.52
C ARG A 47 -1.43 29.35 18.56
N THR A 48 -1.08 28.07 18.47
CA THR A 48 -0.04 27.60 17.54
C THR A 48 -0.51 27.80 16.10
N ILE A 49 -1.77 27.44 15.78
CA ILE A 49 -2.38 27.66 14.47
C ILE A 49 -2.39 29.15 14.12
N GLU A 50 -2.83 30.02 15.04
CA GLU A 50 -2.86 31.49 14.85
C GLU A 50 -1.47 32.08 14.58
N SER A 51 -0.42 31.46 15.12
CA SER A 51 0.97 31.91 14.95
C SER A 51 1.65 31.33 13.70
N CYS A 52 1.01 30.38 13.01
CA CYS A 52 1.58 29.78 11.80
C CYS A 52 1.40 30.70 10.59
N PRO A 53 2.40 30.80 9.71
CA PRO A 53 2.27 31.55 8.48
C PRO A 53 1.37 30.79 7.47
N PRO A 54 0.74 31.46 6.49
CA PRO A 54 -0.23 30.86 5.56
C PRO A 54 0.31 29.69 4.73
N GLU A 55 1.63 29.63 4.51
CA GLU A 55 2.29 28.57 3.74
C GLU A 55 2.34 27.23 4.49
N PHE A 56 2.20 27.25 5.83
CA PHE A 56 2.14 26.05 6.62
C PHE A 56 0.70 25.52 6.66
N ASP A 57 0.50 24.29 6.21
CA ASP A 57 -0.83 23.66 6.21
C ASP A 57 -1.25 23.27 7.64
N THR A 58 -1.85 24.25 8.32
CA THR A 58 -2.38 24.08 9.67
C THR A 58 -3.57 23.13 9.72
N LYS A 59 -4.38 23.04 8.65
CA LYS A 59 -5.54 22.15 8.62
C LYS A 59 -5.12 20.68 8.55
N LEU A 60 -4.06 20.40 7.79
CA LEU A 60 -3.49 19.06 7.69
C LEU A 60 -2.75 18.64 8.97
N ASN A 61 -2.02 19.56 9.59
CA ASN A 61 -1.20 19.26 10.77
C ASN A 61 -1.97 19.33 12.10
N PHE A 62 -3.06 20.09 12.12
CA PHE A 62 -3.99 20.27 13.25
C PHE A 62 -5.42 20.04 12.76
N GLU A 63 -5.76 18.79 12.47
CA GLU A 63 -7.08 18.42 11.96
C GLU A 63 -8.13 18.54 13.07
N LEU A 64 -9.15 19.36 12.85
CA LEU A 64 -10.26 19.57 13.78
C LEU A 64 -11.22 18.38 13.74
N CYS A 65 -11.46 17.76 14.90
CA CYS A 65 -12.37 16.63 15.04
C CYS A 65 -13.37 16.83 16.20
N TYR A 66 -14.44 16.04 16.19
CA TYR A 66 -15.44 16.01 17.26
C TYR A 66 -15.68 14.58 17.73
N LYS A 67 -15.83 14.39 19.03
CA LYS A 67 -16.21 13.12 19.65
C LYS A 67 -17.43 13.35 20.53
N ASN A 68 -18.45 12.51 20.42
CA ASN A 68 -19.61 12.61 21.31
C ASN A 68 -19.20 12.27 22.74
N ASN A 69 -19.44 13.20 23.67
CA ASN A 69 -19.13 12.99 25.08
C ASN A 69 -20.36 12.46 25.80
N GLU A 70 -20.38 11.16 26.09
CA GLU A 70 -21.47 10.49 26.79
C GLU A 70 -21.71 11.07 28.19
N LEU A 71 -20.66 11.53 28.87
CA LEU A 71 -20.74 12.12 30.22
C LEU A 71 -21.38 13.53 30.23
N GLN A 72 -21.46 14.19 29.07
CA GLN A 72 -21.96 15.56 28.95
C GLN A 72 -23.21 15.62 28.06
N ASN A 73 -24.18 14.74 28.31
CA ASN A 73 -25.44 14.65 27.58
C ASN A 73 -25.26 14.49 26.06
N GLY A 74 -24.20 13.80 25.63
CA GLY A 74 -23.90 13.57 24.22
C GLY A 74 -23.39 14.81 23.46
N LYS A 75 -23.06 15.91 24.14
CA LYS A 75 -22.52 17.10 23.46
C LYS A 75 -21.21 16.76 22.74
N PRO A 76 -21.02 17.23 21.49
CA PRO A 76 -19.78 17.00 20.77
C PRO A 76 -18.62 17.73 21.45
N GLN A 77 -17.62 16.97 21.88
CA GLN A 77 -16.37 17.48 22.41
C GLN A 77 -15.38 17.67 21.27
N LYS A 78 -14.96 18.92 21.07
CA LYS A 78 -13.92 19.30 20.14
C LYS A 78 -12.56 18.75 20.57
N PHE A 79 -11.81 18.19 19.63
CA PHE A 79 -10.41 17.80 19.79
C PHE A 79 -9.65 17.98 18.48
N TYR A 80 -8.33 17.84 18.52
CA TYR A 80 -7.49 17.92 17.33
C TYR A 80 -6.71 16.63 17.14
N ARG A 81 -6.63 16.14 15.90
CA ARG A 81 -5.62 15.16 15.50
C ARG A 81 -4.39 15.91 15.00
N LEU A 82 -3.23 15.39 15.39
CA LEU A 82 -1.93 16.01 15.16
C LEU A 82 -1.05 15.04 14.39
N ARG A 83 -0.58 15.49 13.22
CA ARG A 83 0.53 14.84 12.52
C ARG A 83 1.84 15.18 13.22
N LYS A 84 2.93 14.52 12.80
CA LYS A 84 4.26 14.68 13.38
C LYS A 84 4.70 16.14 13.49
N ASP A 85 4.51 16.94 12.43
CA ASP A 85 5.01 18.31 12.39
C ASP A 85 4.13 19.26 13.22
N GLY A 86 2.80 19.08 13.16
CA GLY A 86 1.87 19.78 14.06
C GLY A 86 2.14 19.50 15.54
N LEU A 87 2.37 18.23 15.89
CA LEU A 87 2.79 17.87 17.25
C LEU A 87 4.10 18.54 17.61
N MET A 88 5.10 18.52 16.72
CA MET A 88 6.41 19.10 16.98
C MET A 88 6.28 20.58 17.33
N LEU A 89 5.59 21.37 16.50
CA LEU A 89 5.36 22.80 16.73
C LEU A 89 4.69 23.06 18.08
N LEU A 90 3.64 22.29 18.41
CA LEU A 90 2.93 22.41 19.67
C LEU A 90 3.87 22.19 20.87
N VAL A 91 4.63 21.09 20.86
CA VAL A 91 5.46 20.68 22.01
C VAL A 91 6.76 21.46 22.12
N MET A 92 7.18 22.21 21.10
CA MET A 92 8.36 23.10 21.20
C MET A 92 8.22 24.06 22.38
N SER A 93 7.02 24.61 22.59
CA SER A 93 6.70 25.53 23.70
C SER A 93 6.68 24.87 25.10
N TYR A 94 6.69 23.53 25.18
CA TYR A 94 6.60 22.81 26.45
C TYR A 94 7.99 22.58 27.06
N THR A 95 8.32 23.28 28.14
CA THR A 95 9.69 23.39 28.69
C THR A 95 9.90 22.73 30.07
N LYS A 96 8.93 22.00 30.61
CA LYS A 96 9.08 21.31 31.91
C LYS A 96 10.25 20.32 31.91
N LYS A 97 10.83 20.01 33.08
CA LYS A 97 12.00 19.13 33.26
C LYS A 97 11.89 17.77 32.53
N GLU A 98 10.69 17.19 32.46
CA GLU A 98 10.45 15.90 31.77
C GLU A 98 10.02 16.02 30.31
N ALA A 99 9.74 17.25 29.84
CA ALA A 99 9.22 17.50 28.50
C ALA A 99 10.18 16.97 27.41
N MET A 100 11.49 17.04 27.62
CA MET A 100 12.47 16.53 26.64
C MET A 100 12.36 15.02 26.43
N ARG A 101 12.20 14.23 27.49
CA ARG A 101 12.03 12.77 27.36
C ARG A 101 10.73 12.43 26.62
N ILE A 102 9.66 13.15 26.94
CA ILE A 102 8.35 13.00 26.28
C ILE A 102 8.44 13.36 24.79
N LYS A 103 9.12 14.46 24.43
CA LYS A 103 9.35 14.86 23.03
C LYS A 103 10.11 13.78 22.25
N ILE A 104 11.20 13.26 22.82
CA ILE A 104 11.99 12.18 22.21
C ILE A 104 11.14 10.91 22.04
N ALA A 105 10.35 10.54 23.06
CA ALA A 105 9.49 9.37 22.99
C ALA A 105 8.41 9.49 21.90
N TYR A 106 7.80 10.68 21.73
CA TYR A 106 6.91 10.95 20.60
C TYR A 106 7.63 10.84 19.27
N ILE A 107 8.81 11.46 19.10
CA ILE A 107 9.60 11.35 17.86
C ILE A 107 9.86 9.88 17.51
N ASN A 108 10.28 9.09 18.50
CA ASN A 108 10.55 7.67 18.33
C ASN A 108 9.28 6.87 17.99
N ALA A 109 8.15 7.18 18.62
CA ALA A 109 6.87 6.52 18.34
C ALA A 109 6.37 6.81 16.92
N PHE A 110 6.48 8.07 16.47
CA PHE A 110 6.18 8.44 15.08
C PHE A 110 7.10 7.73 14.09
N ASN A 111 8.42 7.75 14.34
CA ASN A 111 9.39 7.08 13.46
C ASN A 111 9.16 5.57 13.40
N TRP A 112 8.81 4.95 14.54
CA TRP A 112 8.42 3.54 14.61
C TRP A 112 7.18 3.25 13.77
N MET A 113 6.11 4.06 13.91
CA MET A 113 4.89 3.87 13.12
C MET A 113 5.14 4.09 11.63
N TYR A 114 5.92 5.11 11.26
CA TYR A 114 6.33 5.32 9.86
C TYR A 114 7.10 4.10 9.32
N ALA A 115 8.04 3.54 10.08
CA ALA A 115 8.75 2.34 9.66
C ALA A 115 7.80 1.15 9.46
N MET A 116 6.81 0.98 10.35
CA MET A 116 5.81 -0.07 10.24
C MET A 116 4.95 0.08 8.98
N LEU A 117 4.47 1.29 8.70
CA LEU A 117 3.69 1.59 7.50
C LEU A 117 4.49 1.38 6.22
N GLN A 118 5.78 1.71 6.21
CA GLN A 118 6.65 1.48 5.06
C GLN A 118 6.88 0.00 4.79
N VAL A 119 7.06 -0.82 5.83
CA VAL A 119 7.16 -2.27 5.69
C VAL A 119 5.87 -2.86 5.13
N GLY A 120 4.72 -2.46 5.68
CA GLY A 120 3.42 -2.91 5.18
C GLY A 120 3.19 -2.54 3.71
N ARG A 121 3.52 -1.30 3.33
CA ARG A 121 3.43 -0.85 1.92
C ARG A 121 4.33 -1.67 1.00
N ARG A 122 5.58 -1.93 1.42
CA ARG A 122 6.53 -2.72 0.62
C ARG A 122 6.03 -4.14 0.38
N GLN A 123 5.52 -4.80 1.43
CA GLN A 123 4.96 -6.15 1.31
C GLN A 123 3.81 -6.20 0.30
N PHE A 124 2.90 -5.23 0.37
CA PHE A 124 1.79 -5.12 -0.58
C PHE A 124 2.28 -4.84 -2.02
N GLU A 125 3.28 -3.98 -2.19
CA GLU A 125 3.90 -3.71 -3.49
C GLU A 125 4.60 -4.95 -4.07
N GLU A 126 5.31 -5.72 -3.25
CA GLU A 126 5.97 -6.97 -3.64
C GLU A 126 4.95 -8.03 -4.10
N GLU A 127 3.86 -8.22 -3.36
CA GLU A 127 2.77 -9.13 -3.74
C GLU A 127 2.11 -8.69 -5.05
N ARG A 128 1.77 -7.41 -5.17
CA ARG A 128 1.22 -6.85 -6.42
C ARG A 128 2.17 -7.06 -7.60
N ASN A 129 3.46 -6.83 -7.41
CA ASN A 129 4.46 -7.03 -8.45
C ASN A 129 4.60 -8.52 -8.84
N ALA A 130 4.52 -9.45 -7.88
CA ALA A 130 4.55 -10.88 -8.14
C ALA A 130 3.34 -11.32 -8.99
N VAL A 131 2.14 -10.88 -8.63
CA VAL A 131 0.91 -11.16 -9.39
C VAL A 131 0.99 -10.55 -10.80
N MET A 132 1.51 -9.32 -10.90
CA MET A 132 1.70 -8.67 -12.20
C MET A 132 2.68 -9.45 -13.10
N LEU A 133 3.77 -9.98 -12.53
CA LEU A 133 4.74 -10.81 -13.25
C LEU A 133 4.11 -12.13 -13.73
N GLU A 134 3.31 -12.78 -12.89
CA GLU A 134 2.57 -13.98 -13.27
C GLU A 134 1.58 -13.71 -14.40
N PHE A 135 0.78 -12.64 -14.28
CA PHE A 135 -0.13 -12.20 -15.33
C PHE A 135 0.59 -11.99 -16.67
N LEU A 136 1.75 -11.33 -16.67
CA LEU A 136 2.51 -11.09 -17.90
C LEU A 136 3.01 -12.40 -18.53
N LYS A 137 3.51 -13.34 -17.71
CA LYS A 137 3.94 -14.65 -18.20
C LYS A 137 2.80 -15.41 -18.86
N GLU A 138 1.63 -15.45 -18.21
CA GLU A 138 0.47 -16.18 -18.72
C GLU A 138 -0.06 -15.53 -20.01
N LYS A 139 -0.12 -14.20 -20.04
CA LYS A 139 -0.48 -13.42 -21.23
C LYS A 139 0.46 -13.71 -22.41
N ASP A 140 1.76 -13.80 -22.16
CA ASP A 140 2.75 -14.11 -23.18
C ASP A 140 2.62 -15.55 -23.71
N VAL A 141 2.35 -16.52 -22.83
CA VAL A 141 2.08 -17.92 -23.19
C VAL A 141 0.82 -18.02 -24.05
N ALA A 142 -0.27 -17.34 -23.67
CA ALA A 142 -1.49 -17.30 -24.45
C ALA A 142 -1.26 -16.69 -25.84
N SER A 143 -0.53 -15.57 -25.90
CA SER A 143 -0.16 -14.90 -27.14
C SER A 143 0.69 -15.81 -28.04
N MET A 144 1.68 -16.51 -27.47
CA MET A 144 2.52 -17.47 -28.17
C MET A 144 1.71 -18.65 -28.70
N SER A 145 0.81 -19.20 -27.89
CA SER A 145 -0.09 -20.30 -28.27
C SER A 145 -0.99 -19.89 -29.44
N GLY A 146 -1.53 -18.66 -29.44
CA GLY A 146 -2.28 -18.12 -30.57
C GLY A 146 -1.43 -18.02 -31.86
N ARG A 147 -0.18 -17.55 -31.75
CA ARG A 147 0.76 -17.53 -32.90
C ARG A 147 1.08 -18.93 -33.40
N LEU A 148 1.32 -19.88 -32.50
CA LEU A 148 1.62 -21.28 -32.83
C LEU A 148 0.42 -21.97 -33.49
N LEU A 149 -0.80 -21.74 -32.99
CA LEU A 149 -2.03 -22.25 -33.60
C LEU A 149 -2.23 -21.70 -35.00
N ARG A 150 -2.02 -20.39 -35.19
CA ARG A 150 -2.05 -19.76 -36.51
C ARG A 150 -1.01 -20.39 -37.45
N ARG A 151 0.23 -20.55 -36.98
CA ARG A 151 1.33 -21.16 -37.74
C ARG A 151 0.99 -22.61 -38.14
N TRP A 152 0.46 -23.39 -37.21
CA TRP A 152 -0.01 -24.74 -37.47
C TRP A 152 -1.06 -24.77 -38.58
N GLY A 153 -2.11 -23.95 -38.45
CA GLY A 153 -3.23 -23.93 -39.39
C GLY A 153 -2.87 -23.38 -40.77
N LYS A 154 -2.04 -22.34 -40.86
CA LYS A 154 -1.71 -21.64 -42.11
C LYS A 154 -0.50 -22.21 -42.85
N GLU A 155 0.50 -22.70 -42.12
CA GLU A 155 1.78 -23.10 -42.72
C GLU A 155 1.97 -24.62 -42.64
N LYS A 156 2.00 -25.17 -41.42
CA LYS A 156 2.45 -26.55 -41.22
C LYS A 156 1.44 -27.59 -41.69
N LYS A 157 0.16 -27.44 -41.39
CA LYS A 157 -0.87 -28.42 -41.74
C LYS A 157 -0.98 -28.62 -43.27
N PRO A 158 -1.09 -27.58 -44.12
CA PRO A 158 -1.14 -27.77 -45.57
C PRO A 158 0.14 -28.41 -46.14
N GLN A 159 1.32 -28.01 -45.65
CA GLN A 159 2.60 -28.58 -46.09
C GLN A 159 2.70 -30.07 -45.79
N LEU A 160 2.33 -30.48 -44.56
CA LEU A 160 2.36 -31.88 -44.15
C LEU A 160 1.33 -32.70 -44.92
N LEU A 161 0.11 -32.19 -45.10
CA LEU A 161 -0.92 -32.88 -45.90
C LEU A 161 -0.47 -33.06 -47.35
N SER A 162 0.10 -32.03 -47.96
CA SER A 162 0.67 -32.12 -49.31
C SER A 162 1.82 -33.13 -49.38
N ARG A 163 2.67 -33.19 -48.35
CA ARG A 163 3.78 -34.16 -48.29
C ARG A 163 3.27 -35.59 -48.11
N ILE A 164 2.22 -35.80 -47.31
CA ILE A 164 1.56 -37.10 -47.14
C ILE A 164 0.96 -37.54 -48.49
N GLU A 165 0.22 -36.67 -49.17
CA GLU A 165 -0.37 -36.97 -50.48
C GLU A 165 0.70 -37.35 -51.53
N GLN A 166 1.86 -36.69 -51.51
CA GLN A 166 2.99 -37.06 -52.37
C GLN A 166 3.56 -38.44 -52.04
N LEU A 167 3.70 -38.77 -50.76
CA LEU A 167 4.18 -40.08 -50.32
C LEU A 167 3.19 -41.19 -50.68
N ASP A 168 1.89 -40.94 -50.52
CA ASP A 168 0.84 -41.90 -50.90
C ASP A 168 0.88 -42.20 -52.41
N LYS A 169 1.07 -41.18 -53.25
CA LYS A 169 1.26 -41.35 -54.71
C LYS A 169 2.52 -42.13 -55.07
N GLN A 170 3.61 -41.96 -54.33
CA GLN A 170 4.86 -42.71 -54.54
C GLN A 170 4.79 -44.16 -54.05
N GLY A 171 4.07 -44.39 -52.95
CA GLY A 171 3.88 -45.71 -52.34
C GLY A 171 2.89 -46.59 -53.09
N GLN A 172 2.19 -46.05 -54.08
CA GLN A 172 1.32 -46.81 -54.97
C GLN A 172 2.18 -47.71 -55.88
N LEU A 173 2.63 -48.83 -55.32
CA LEU A 173 3.31 -49.92 -56.01
C LEU A 173 2.42 -50.38 -57.16
N ALA A 174 2.88 -50.15 -58.39
CA ALA A 174 2.28 -50.76 -59.56
C ALA A 174 2.48 -52.28 -59.45
N LEU A 175 1.43 -53.01 -59.11
CA LEU A 175 1.47 -54.46 -59.12
C LEU A 175 1.86 -54.94 -60.53
N PRO A 176 2.89 -55.79 -60.68
CA PRO A 176 3.24 -56.36 -61.98
C PRO A 176 2.02 -57.10 -62.55
N GLY A 177 1.56 -56.69 -63.73
CA GLY A 177 0.40 -57.29 -64.40
C GLY A 177 -0.95 -56.57 -64.22
N PHE A 178 -1.03 -55.52 -63.40
CA PHE A 178 -2.24 -54.69 -63.26
C PHE A 178 -1.93 -53.20 -63.43
N PRO A 179 -1.80 -52.70 -64.68
CA PRO A 179 -1.65 -51.27 -64.91
C PRO A 179 -2.97 -50.58 -64.54
N GLY A 180 -2.99 -49.84 -63.43
CA GLY A 180 -4.07 -48.89 -63.13
C GLY A 180 -5.24 -49.40 -62.28
N ALA A 181 -5.09 -50.51 -61.53
CA ALA A 181 -6.21 -51.14 -60.82
C ALA A 181 -6.95 -50.29 -59.75
N LEU A 182 -6.62 -49.01 -59.52
CA LEU A 182 -7.41 -48.13 -58.63
C LEU A 182 -7.54 -46.69 -59.14
N THR A 183 -7.66 -46.47 -60.45
CA THR A 183 -8.17 -45.21 -61.00
C THR A 183 -9.59 -45.39 -61.50
N GLU A 184 -10.53 -45.79 -60.64
CA GLU A 184 -11.94 -45.89 -61.03
C GLU A 184 -12.87 -45.33 -59.93
N SER A 185 -13.54 -44.23 -60.30
CA SER A 185 -14.74 -43.60 -59.68
C SER A 185 -14.56 -42.77 -58.41
#